data_AF-A0A7L0EUJ6-F1
#
_entry.id   AF-A0A7L0EUJ6-F1
#
_cell.length_a   1.000
_cell.length_b   1.000
_cell.length_c   1.000
_cell.angle_alpha   90.00
_cell.angle_beta   90.00
_cell.angle_gamma   90.00
#
_symmetry.space_group_name_H-M   'P 1'
#
loop_
_entity.id
_entity.type
_entity.pdbx_description
1 polymer ?
#
loop_
_entity_poly.entity_id
_entity_poly.type
_entity_poly.pdbx_seq_one_letter_code
_entity_poly.pdbx_strand_id
1 'polypeptide(L)' 'LPVQSAITHPRPGVAVPEGELTVKGYAWSGGGREVVRVDVSLDGGRTWRPARLKGERPAPGRAWAWVLWELEAPAP' A
#
# COMPACT_ATOMS: atom_id res chain seq x y z
N LEU A 1 -2.62 16.99 -8.91
CA LEU A 1 -2.95 16.27 -7.66
C LEU A 1 -1.67 15.74 -7.00
N PRO A 2 -1.60 15.72 -5.66
CA PRO A 2 -0.46 15.21 -4.89
C PRO A 2 -0.44 13.66 -4.84
N VAL A 3 0.49 13.09 -4.07
CA VAL A 3 0.53 11.65 -3.76
C VAL A 3 -0.64 11.29 -2.83
N GLN A 4 -1.19 10.09 -2.99
CA GLN A 4 -2.28 9.56 -2.18
C GLN A 4 -2.17 8.03 -2.02
N SER A 5 -2.67 7.49 -0.92
CA SER A 5 -2.83 6.06 -0.69
C SER A 5 -3.99 5.74 0.25
N ALA A 6 -4.48 4.51 0.22
CA ALA A 6 -5.47 4.02 1.18
C ALA A 6 -5.35 2.50 1.39
N ILE A 7 -5.67 2.05 2.60
CA ILE A 7 -5.83 0.63 2.95
C ILE A 7 -7.24 0.20 2.51
N THR A 8 -7.34 -0.90 1.78
CA THR A 8 -8.62 -1.48 1.34
C THR A 8 -8.94 -2.78 2.06
N HIS A 9 -7.94 -3.42 2.68
CA HIS A 9 -8.10 -4.61 3.51
C HIS A 9 -7.00 -4.69 4.58
N PRO A 10 -7.33 -5.00 5.85
CA PRO A 10 -8.69 -5.23 6.37
C PRO A 10 -9.53 -3.94 6.44
N ARG A 11 -10.85 -4.08 6.63
CA ARG A 11 -11.74 -2.94 6.87
C ARG A 11 -11.67 -2.51 8.34
N PRO A 12 -11.94 -1.23 8.67
CA PRO A 12 -12.03 -0.79 10.05
C PRO A 12 -13.00 -1.64 10.87
N GLY A 13 -12.60 -2.01 12.10
CA GLY A 13 -13.43 -2.75 13.06
C GLY A 13 -13.59 -4.25 12.81
N VAL A 14 -12.91 -4.81 11.80
CA VAL A 14 -12.97 -6.25 11.53
C VAL A 14 -11.95 -7.00 12.39
N ALA A 15 -12.40 -8.06 13.07
CA ALA A 15 -11.52 -9.02 13.71
C ALA A 15 -10.77 -9.83 12.63
N VAL A 16 -9.47 -9.94 12.77
CA VAL A 16 -8.60 -10.73 11.88
C VAL A 16 -8.20 -12.02 12.60
N PRO A 17 -8.05 -13.15 11.89
CA PRO A 17 -7.55 -14.38 12.49
C PRO A 17 -6.10 -14.19 12.96
N GLU A 18 -5.72 -14.89 14.02
CA GLU A 18 -4.33 -14.98 14.49
C GLU A 18 -3.45 -15.62 13.39
N GLY A 19 -2.17 -15.24 13.34
CA GLY A 19 -1.21 -15.78 12.37
C GLY A 19 -0.82 -14.75 11.32
N GLU A 20 -1.12 -14.99 10.04
CA GLU A 20 -0.73 -14.08 8.95
C GLU A 20 -1.92 -13.33 8.35
N LEU A 21 -1.73 -12.03 8.17
CA LEU A 21 -2.65 -11.10 7.52
C LEU A 21 -1.97 -10.44 6.32
N THR A 22 -2.59 -10.53 5.14
CA THR A 22 -2.17 -9.75 3.97
C THR A 22 -2.88 -8.40 3.96
N VAL A 23 -2.22 -7.32 4.40
CA VAL A 23 -2.75 -5.95 4.28
C VAL A 23 -2.66 -5.51 2.82
N LYS A 24 -3.71 -4.88 2.28
CA LYS A 24 -3.78 -4.46 0.87
C LYS A 24 -4.27 -3.03 0.73
N GLY A 25 -3.88 -2.39 -0.36
CA GLY A 25 -4.39 -1.08 -0.71
C GLY A 25 -3.99 -0.62 -2.11
N TYR A 26 -4.22 0.65 -2.36
CA TYR A 26 -3.75 1.35 -3.56
C TYR A 26 -2.94 2.59 -3.19
N ALA A 27 -2.11 3.03 -4.12
CA ALA A 27 -1.42 4.31 -4.06
C ALA A 27 -1.33 4.94 -5.46
N TRP A 28 -1.22 6.26 -5.52
CA TRP A 28 -1.16 7.00 -6.77
C TRP A 28 -0.53 8.38 -6.57
N SER A 29 0.04 8.97 -7.63
CA SER A 29 0.51 10.35 -7.62
C SER A 29 0.17 11.05 -8.95
N GLY A 30 -0.29 12.29 -8.87
CA GLY A 30 -0.67 13.04 -10.07
C GLY A 30 0.51 13.41 -10.97
N GLY A 31 0.22 13.84 -12.20
CA GLY A 31 1.23 14.32 -13.14
C GLY A 31 2.17 13.23 -13.66
N GLY A 32 1.76 11.96 -13.61
CA GLY A 32 2.51 10.85 -14.20
C GLY A 32 3.71 10.42 -13.38
N ARG A 33 3.78 10.84 -12.12
CA ARG A 33 4.84 10.47 -11.17
C ARG A 33 4.58 9.07 -10.63
N GLU A 34 5.60 8.22 -10.74
CA GLU A 34 5.58 6.86 -10.25
C GLU A 34 5.53 6.82 -8.71
N VAL A 35 4.72 5.91 -8.16
CA VAL A 35 4.81 5.54 -6.74
C VAL A 35 5.96 4.56 -6.59
N VAL A 36 7.06 5.00 -5.98
CA VAL A 36 8.28 4.20 -5.84
C VAL A 36 8.32 3.37 -4.56
N ARG A 37 7.50 3.72 -3.55
CA ARG A 37 7.40 3.00 -2.28
C ARG A 37 6.06 3.27 -1.61
N VAL A 38 5.56 2.26 -0.88
CA VAL A 38 4.49 2.39 0.11
C VAL A 38 5.01 1.77 1.40
N ASP A 39 5.02 2.54 2.48
CA ASP A 39 5.40 2.07 3.81
C ASP A 39 4.12 1.89 4.65
N VAL A 40 3.99 0.74 5.31
CA VAL A 40 2.80 0.37 6.10
C VAL A 40 3.21 0.16 7.55
N SER A 41 2.39 0.66 8.46
CA SER A 41 2.56 0.50 9.90
C SER A 41 1.40 -0.29 10.51
N LEU A 42 1.72 -1.11 11.52
CA LEU A 42 0.77 -1.92 12.28
C LEU A 42 0.58 -1.42 13.72
N ASP A 43 1.34 -0.39 14.12
CA ASP A 43 1.43 0.10 15.50
C ASP A 43 1.11 1.60 15.63
N GLY A 44 0.36 2.13 14.67
CA GLY A 44 -0.07 3.54 14.64
C GLY A 44 1.01 4.51 14.14
N GLY A 45 1.97 4.02 13.34
CA GLY A 45 2.99 4.83 12.69
C GLY A 45 4.32 4.91 13.44
N ARG A 46 4.58 4.02 14.40
CA ARG A 46 5.84 3.99 15.16
C ARG A 46 6.91 3.18 14.43
N THR A 47 6.54 2.02 13.90
CA THR A 47 7.39 1.20 13.04
C THR A 47 6.74 1.00 11.67
N TRP A 48 7.59 0.79 10.66
CA TRP A 48 7.19 0.79 9.25
C TRP A 48 7.83 -0.37 8.51
N ARG A 49 7.07 -0.97 7.59
CA ARG A 49 7.53 -2.05 6.71
C ARG A 49 7.19 -1.70 5.26
N PRO A 50 8.11 -1.90 4.30
CA PRO A 50 7.83 -1.63 2.90
C PRO A 50 6.83 -2.67 2.36
N ALA A 51 5.79 -2.20 1.68
CA ALA A 51 4.85 -3.05 0.97
C ALA A 51 5.36 -3.42 -0.44
N ARG A 52 4.93 -4.58 -0.92
CA ARG A 52 5.17 -5.02 -2.29
C ARG A 52 4.22 -4.29 -3.24
N LEU A 53 4.78 -3.55 -4.20
CA LEU A 53 4.00 -2.92 -5.27
C LEU A 53 3.69 -3.94 -6.37
N LYS A 54 2.47 -3.88 -6.90
CA LYS A 54 1.99 -4.69 -8.03
C LYS A 54 1.78 -3.81 -9.26
N GLY A 55 2.00 -4.42 -10.42
CA GLY A 55 1.83 -3.78 -11.71
C GLY A 55 3.16 -3.64 -12.44
N GLU A 56 3.06 -3.25 -13.71
CA GLU A 56 4.22 -2.99 -14.55
C GLU A 56 4.77 -1.60 -14.28
N ARG A 57 6.07 -1.44 -14.52
CA ARG A 57 6.74 -0.15 -14.41
C ARG A 57 6.39 0.72 -15.62
N PRO A 58 5.70 1.85 -15.45
CA PRO A 58 5.37 2.74 -16.56
C PRO A 58 6.62 3.46 -17.07
N ALA A 59 6.54 3.99 -18.29
CA ALA A 59 7.56 4.90 -18.79
C ALA A 59 7.68 6.15 -17.88
N PRO A 60 8.89 6.74 -17.74
CA PRO A 60 9.09 7.94 -16.93
C PRO A 60 8.10 9.06 -17.28
N GLY A 61 7.46 9.65 -16.28
CA GLY A 61 6.47 10.72 -16.45
C GLY A 61 5.11 10.26 -17.02
N ARG A 62 4.87 8.94 -17.11
CA ARG A 62 3.62 8.35 -17.65
C ARG A 62 2.94 7.37 -16.70
N ALA A 63 3.17 7.49 -15.40
CA ALA A 63 2.51 6.69 -14.37
C ALA A 63 1.08 7.22 -14.09
N TRP A 64 0.15 6.97 -15.02
CA TRP A 64 -1.22 7.49 -14.90
C TRP A 64 -2.13 6.60 -14.06
N ALA A 65 -1.88 5.29 -14.07
CA ALA A 65 -2.63 4.32 -13.27
C ALA A 65 -2.17 4.35 -11.81
N TRP A 66 -3.08 3.98 -10.90
CA TRP A 66 -2.70 3.61 -9.54
C TRP A 66 -1.80 2.38 -9.54
N VAL A 67 -1.09 2.19 -8.43
CA VAL A 67 -0.43 0.92 -8.11
C VAL A 67 -1.20 0.24 -6.99
N LEU A 68 -1.41 -1.06 -7.12
CA LEU A 68 -1.88 -1.87 -6.00
C LEU A 68 -0.67 -2.27 -5.16
N TRP A 69 -0.85 -2.39 -3.86
CA TRP A 69 0.20 -2.83 -2.96
C TRP A 69 -0.33 -3.86 -1.96
N GLU A 70 0.56 -4.72 -1.49
CA GLU A 70 0.27 -5.68 -0.42
C GLU A 70 1.44 -5.85 0.55
N LEU A 71 1.14 -6.16 1.81
CA LEU A 71 2.11 -6.52 2.84
C LEU A 71 1.60 -7.75 3.60
N GLU A 72 2.40 -8.81 3.63
CA GLU A 72 2.20 -9.93 4.55
C GLU A 72 2.74 -9.56 5.93
N ALA A 73 1.88 -9.67 6.94
CA ALA A 73 2.18 -9.24 8.29
C ALA A 73 1.67 -10.24 9.35
N PRO A 74 2.40 -10.40 10.46
CA PRO A 74 1.88 -11.15 11.58
C PRO A 74 0.68 -10.39 12.18
N ALA A 75 -0.44 -11.08 12.30
CA ALA A 75 -1.57 -10.67 13.12
C ALA A 75 -1.32 -11.14 14.56
N PRO A 76 -1.72 -10.32 15.56
CA PRO A 76 -1.59 -10.68 16.96
C PRO A 76 -2.42 -11.92 17.33
#